data_AF-A0A953M0F5-F1
#
_entry.id   AF-A0A953M0F5-F1
#
_cell.length_a   1.000
_cell.length_b   1.000
_cell.length_c   1.000
_cell.angle_alpha   90.00
_cell.angle_beta   90.00
_cell.angle_gamma   90.00
#
_symmetry.space_group_name_H-M   'P 1'
#
loop_
_entity.id
_entity.type
_entity.pdbx_description
1 polymer ?
#
loop_
_entity_poly.entity_id
_entity_poly.type
_entity_poly.pdbx_seq_one_letter_code
_entity_poly.pdbx_strand_id
1 'polypeptide(L)'
;MGFVVSVCALLFSLAAPVFAEEAGGAHGGGSLMDWVWKLLNFGVLVFILVKFLHKPLREHLRQRRDLIEKSIKEAQEAKELARKALSEVEERLRLKDREVEEIISSARASGEREKARLIEEGEKMKAKILEQAKTNIEYEVKRAKDVIKAEAVEAAMQMAEEKIKARMTKEEQERLLQESLALLEGKK
;
A
#
# COMPACT_ATOMS: atom_id res chain seq x y z
N MET A 1 49.25 -24.36 -18.82
CA MET A 1 50.20 -25.27 -18.13
C MET A 1 50.77 -26.32 -19.07
N GLY A 2 49.95 -26.98 -19.91
CA GLY A 2 50.40 -28.02 -20.85
C GLY A 2 51.43 -27.57 -21.90
N PHE A 3 51.33 -26.35 -22.43
CA PHE A 3 52.22 -25.89 -23.50
C PHE A 3 53.68 -25.69 -23.03
N VAL A 4 53.89 -25.15 -21.84
CA VAL A 4 55.23 -24.94 -21.26
C VAL A 4 55.88 -26.27 -20.89
N VAL A 5 55.12 -27.18 -20.27
CA VAL A 5 55.58 -28.54 -19.92
C VAL A 5 55.91 -29.33 -21.19
N SER A 6 55.10 -29.19 -22.25
CA SER A 6 55.32 -29.85 -23.54
C SER A 6 56.56 -29.31 -24.28
N VAL A 7 56.81 -27.99 -24.26
CA VAL A 7 58.02 -27.40 -24.84
C VAL A 7 59.27 -27.82 -24.06
N CYS A 8 59.21 -27.85 -22.73
CA CYS A 8 60.32 -28.38 -21.91
C CYS A 8 60.58 -29.87 -22.19
N ALA A 9 59.52 -30.68 -22.33
CA ALA A 9 59.65 -32.11 -22.65
C ALA A 9 60.23 -32.34 -24.06
N LEU A 10 59.84 -31.53 -25.05
CA LEU A 10 60.39 -31.56 -26.41
C LEU A 10 61.86 -31.12 -26.46
N LEU A 11 62.23 -30.06 -25.73
CA LEU A 11 63.62 -29.61 -25.63
C LEU A 11 64.50 -30.65 -24.92
N PHE A 12 63.98 -31.30 -23.87
CA PHE A 12 64.69 -32.37 -23.16
C PHE A 12 64.87 -33.62 -24.05
N SER A 13 63.86 -33.97 -24.86
CA SER A 13 63.92 -35.07 -25.82
C SER A 13 64.89 -34.81 -26.98
N LEU A 14 65.06 -33.56 -27.40
CA LEU A 14 66.04 -33.20 -28.45
C LEU A 14 67.48 -33.16 -27.90
N ALA A 15 67.65 -32.85 -26.61
CA ALA A 15 68.95 -32.86 -25.95
C ALA A 15 69.41 -34.28 -25.55
N ALA A 16 68.48 -35.23 -25.39
CA ALA A 16 68.77 -36.62 -25.06
C ALA A 16 69.80 -37.32 -25.98
N PRO A 17 69.71 -37.24 -27.33
CA PRO A 17 70.74 -37.81 -28.21
C PRO A 17 72.10 -37.13 -28.07
N VAL A 18 72.17 -35.83 -27.74
CA VAL A 18 73.44 -35.12 -27.51
C VAL A 18 74.11 -35.59 -26.21
N PHE A 19 73.33 -35.99 -25.20
CA PHE A 19 73.85 -36.66 -24.00
C PHE A 19 74.17 -38.15 -24.24
N ALA A 20 73.51 -38.80 -25.22
CA ALA A 20 73.72 -40.21 -25.54
C ALA A 20 74.87 -40.47 -26.53
N GLU A 21 75.25 -39.49 -27.38
CA GLU A 21 76.40 -39.60 -28.29
C GLU A 21 77.76 -39.51 -27.58
N GLU A 22 77.82 -39.10 -26.31
CA GLU A 22 79.04 -39.19 -25.49
C GLU A 22 79.30 -40.59 -24.89
N ALA A 23 78.52 -41.61 -25.26
CA ALA A 23 78.77 -43.00 -24.87
C ALA A 23 79.49 -43.84 -25.96
N GLY A 24 79.91 -43.25 -27.08
CA GLY A 24 80.49 -43.98 -28.21
C GLY A 24 81.52 -43.20 -29.01
N GLY A 25 82.69 -42.91 -28.43
CA GLY A 25 83.81 -42.33 -29.17
C GLY A 25 84.98 -41.98 -28.25
N ALA A 26 86.13 -42.59 -28.49
CA ALA A 26 87.32 -42.51 -27.66
C ALA A 26 87.85 -41.07 -27.48
N HIS A 27 87.77 -40.56 -26.24
CA HIS A 27 88.89 -39.91 -25.54
C HIS A 27 88.55 -39.83 -24.04
N GLY A 28 88.96 -40.86 -23.30
CA GLY A 28 89.08 -40.77 -21.85
C GLY A 28 90.29 -39.92 -21.49
N GLY A 29 90.05 -38.77 -20.87
CA GLY A 29 91.07 -37.89 -20.31
C GLY A 29 90.54 -36.47 -20.16
N GLY A 30 90.19 -36.07 -18.93
CA GLY A 30 89.50 -34.82 -18.63
C GLY A 30 90.13 -33.57 -19.27
N SER A 31 89.58 -33.16 -20.40
CA SER A 31 89.90 -31.89 -21.04
C SER A 31 88.93 -30.83 -20.53
N LEU A 32 89.47 -29.66 -20.15
CA LEU A 32 88.66 -28.46 -19.87
C LEU A 32 87.73 -28.13 -21.04
N MET A 33 88.06 -28.56 -22.26
CA MET A 33 87.29 -28.27 -23.47
C MET A 33 85.94 -29.01 -23.52
N ASP A 34 85.84 -30.24 -23.01
CA ASP A 34 84.57 -30.98 -22.98
C ASP A 34 83.60 -30.37 -21.97
N TRP A 35 84.13 -29.93 -20.83
CA TRP A 35 83.37 -29.18 -19.83
C TRP A 35 82.90 -27.84 -20.37
N VAL A 36 83.72 -27.13 -21.15
CA VAL A 36 83.33 -25.89 -21.83
C VAL A 36 82.22 -26.15 -22.84
N TRP A 37 82.27 -27.24 -23.61
CA TRP A 37 81.22 -27.57 -24.58
C TRP A 37 79.89 -27.92 -23.92
N LYS A 38 79.92 -28.68 -22.81
CA LYS A 38 78.73 -28.98 -21.99
C LYS A 38 78.13 -27.72 -21.37
N LEU A 39 78.98 -26.84 -20.83
CA LEU A 39 78.54 -25.59 -20.23
C LEU A 39 77.94 -24.63 -21.27
N LEU A 40 78.51 -24.61 -22.49
CA LEU A 40 77.97 -23.87 -23.62
C LEU A 40 76.60 -24.40 -24.03
N ASN A 41 76.44 -25.72 -24.19
CA ASN A 41 75.16 -26.35 -24.52
C ASN A 41 74.10 -26.08 -23.43
N PHE A 42 74.44 -26.27 -22.16
CA PHE A 42 73.56 -25.94 -21.05
C PHE A 42 73.19 -24.46 -21.03
N GLY A 43 74.14 -23.56 -21.31
CA GLY A 43 73.89 -22.12 -21.45
C GLY A 43 72.90 -21.79 -22.56
N VAL A 44 73.02 -22.42 -23.73
CA VAL A 44 72.07 -22.27 -24.85
C VAL A 44 70.69 -22.79 -24.47
N LEU A 45 70.59 -23.94 -23.80
CA LEU A 45 69.33 -24.49 -23.31
C LEU A 45 68.64 -23.54 -22.31
N VAL A 46 69.39 -23.04 -21.32
CA VAL A 46 68.89 -22.07 -20.34
C VAL A 46 68.45 -20.77 -21.03
N PHE A 47 69.21 -20.29 -22.02
CA PHE A 47 68.86 -19.09 -22.77
C PHE A 47 67.52 -19.25 -23.54
N ILE A 48 67.34 -20.37 -24.24
CA ILE A 48 66.09 -20.69 -24.94
C ILE A 48 64.94 -20.82 -23.93
N LEU A 49 65.16 -21.51 -22.82
CA LEU A 49 64.16 -21.72 -21.78
C LEU A 49 63.71 -20.40 -21.15
N VAL A 50 64.65 -19.53 -20.75
CA VAL A 50 64.34 -18.22 -20.16
C VAL A 50 63.59 -17.35 -21.16
N LYS A 51 64.02 -17.32 -22.44
CA LYS A 51 63.36 -16.52 -23.48
C LYS A 51 61.94 -17.00 -23.78
N PHE A 52 61.66 -18.30 -23.72
CA PHE A 52 60.33 -18.85 -23.96
C PHE A 52 59.42 -18.88 -22.73
N LEU A 53 59.93 -19.11 -21.51
CA LEU A 53 59.11 -19.18 -20.28
C LEU A 53 58.72 -17.82 -19.71
N HIS A 54 59.53 -16.79 -19.95
CA HIS A 54 59.32 -15.47 -19.35
C HIS A 54 57.97 -14.86 -19.72
N LYS A 55 57.55 -15.00 -20.98
CA LYS A 55 56.25 -14.50 -21.47
C LYS A 55 55.04 -15.26 -20.89
N PRO A 56 54.91 -16.59 -21.01
CA PRO A 56 53.76 -17.32 -20.48
C PRO A 56 53.71 -17.32 -18.95
N LEU A 57 54.85 -17.33 -18.26
CA LEU A 57 54.87 -17.31 -16.78
C LEU A 57 54.38 -15.96 -16.23
N ARG A 58 54.83 -14.84 -16.83
CA ARG A 58 54.36 -13.50 -16.45
C ARG A 58 52.88 -13.32 -16.75
N GLU A 59 52.43 -13.78 -17.90
CA GLU A 59 51.02 -13.70 -18.30
C GLU A 59 50.11 -14.49 -17.33
N HIS A 60 50.50 -15.72 -16.95
CA HIS A 60 49.74 -16.52 -15.98
C HIS A 60 49.66 -15.87 -14.60
N LEU A 61 50.76 -15.29 -14.11
CA LEU A 61 50.78 -14.60 -12.83
C LEU A 61 49.97 -13.30 -12.87
N ARG A 62 50.02 -12.57 -13.98
CA ARG A 62 49.21 -11.39 -14.22
C ARG A 62 47.72 -11.73 -14.26
N GLN A 63 47.32 -12.75 -15.03
CA GLN A 63 45.93 -13.22 -15.07
C GLN A 63 45.40 -13.61 -13.70
N ARG A 64 46.20 -14.30 -12.87
CA ARG A 64 45.79 -14.62 -11.49
C ARG A 64 45.62 -13.36 -10.63
N ARG A 65 46.54 -12.39 -10.74
CA ARG A 65 46.43 -11.11 -10.03
C ARG A 65 45.19 -10.35 -10.47
N ASP A 66 44.98 -10.24 -11.77
CA ASP A 66 43.84 -9.52 -12.36
C ASP A 66 42.50 -10.18 -11.97
N LEU A 67 42.43 -11.52 -11.92
CA LEU A 67 41.26 -12.24 -11.43
C LEU A 67 40.98 -11.98 -9.95
N ILE A 68 42.01 -12.00 -9.10
CA ILE A 68 41.86 -11.72 -7.67
C ILE A 68 41.42 -10.27 -7.47
N GLU A 69 42.07 -9.32 -8.12
CA GLU A 69 41.72 -7.91 -8.05
C GLU A 69 40.29 -7.66 -8.53
N LYS A 70 39.89 -8.28 -9.64
CA LYS A 70 38.52 -8.22 -10.15
C LYS A 70 37.53 -8.80 -9.15
N SER A 71 37.80 -9.97 -8.57
CA SER A 71 36.90 -10.59 -7.60
C SER A 71 36.74 -9.75 -6.33
N ILE A 72 37.80 -9.07 -5.88
CA ILE A 72 37.76 -8.17 -4.73
C ILE A 72 36.93 -6.92 -5.06
N LYS A 73 37.15 -6.33 -6.24
CA LYS A 73 36.36 -5.16 -6.70
C LYS A 73 34.88 -5.50 -6.83
N GLU A 74 34.55 -6.61 -7.47
CA GLU A 74 33.17 -7.09 -7.60
C GLU A 74 32.52 -7.34 -6.23
N ALA A 75 33.25 -7.95 -5.29
CA ALA A 75 32.74 -8.16 -3.93
C ALA A 75 32.52 -6.84 -3.16
N GLN A 76 33.41 -5.86 -3.34
CA GLN A 76 33.26 -4.52 -2.76
C GLN A 76 32.06 -3.78 -3.36
N GLU A 77 31.94 -3.77 -4.69
CA GLU A 77 30.81 -3.18 -5.41
C GLU A 77 29.49 -3.83 -5.00
N ALA A 78 29.42 -5.16 -4.95
CA ALA A 78 28.24 -5.89 -4.49
C ALA A 78 27.86 -5.52 -3.05
N LYS A 79 28.85 -5.39 -2.16
CA LYS A 79 28.62 -4.97 -0.77
C LYS A 79 28.12 -3.52 -0.69
N GLU A 80 28.66 -2.62 -1.49
CA GLU A 80 28.19 -1.23 -1.53
C GLU A 80 26.77 -1.13 -2.10
N LEU A 81 26.47 -1.84 -3.19
CA LEU A 81 25.13 -1.91 -3.75
C LEU A 81 24.13 -2.49 -2.75
N ALA A 82 24.49 -3.58 -2.06
CA ALA A 82 23.64 -4.16 -1.01
C ALA A 82 23.40 -3.18 0.15
N ARG A 83 24.42 -2.43 0.58
CA ARG A 83 24.28 -1.39 1.61
C ARG A 83 23.39 -0.23 1.15
N LYS A 84 23.56 0.23 -0.09
CA LYS A 84 22.71 1.28 -0.67
C LYS A 84 21.26 0.82 -0.77
N ALA A 85 21.02 -0.39 -1.27
CA ALA A 85 19.68 -0.98 -1.34
C ALA A 85 19.04 -1.13 0.05
N LEU A 86 19.79 -1.57 1.05
CA LEU A 86 19.30 -1.67 2.43
C LEU A 86 18.90 -0.30 2.98
N SER A 87 19.78 0.70 2.83
CA SER A 87 19.49 2.08 3.26
C SER A 87 18.25 2.65 2.58
N GLU A 88 18.08 2.41 1.28
CA GLU A 88 16.91 2.87 0.54
C GLU A 88 15.63 2.16 0.98
N VAL A 89 15.69 0.86 1.25
CA VAL A 89 14.55 0.10 1.78
C VAL A 89 14.19 0.56 3.19
N GLU A 90 15.16 0.80 4.06
CA GLU A 90 14.94 1.34 5.40
C GLU A 90 14.30 2.74 5.35
N GLU A 91 14.78 3.61 4.47
CA GLU A 91 14.20 4.94 4.27
C GLU A 91 12.76 4.85 3.75
N ARG A 92 12.51 4.01 2.74
CA ARG A 92 11.17 3.76 2.22
C ARG A 92 10.24 3.18 3.29
N LEU A 93 10.74 2.30 4.16
CA LEU A 93 9.95 1.73 5.25
C LEU A 93 9.59 2.80 6.28
N ARG A 94 10.54 3.65 6.68
CA ARG A 94 10.28 4.77 7.60
C ARG A 94 9.29 5.79 7.03
N LEU A 95 9.35 6.05 5.71
CA LEU A 95 8.37 6.89 5.03
C LEU A 95 6.98 6.26 5.06
N LYS A 96 6.87 4.95 4.79
CA LYS A 96 5.60 4.22 4.86
C LYS A 96 5.03 4.20 6.27
N ASP A 97 5.84 4.00 7.30
CA ASP A 97 5.37 4.00 8.70
C ASP A 97 4.78 5.37 9.07
N ARG A 98 5.41 6.47 8.62
CA ARG A 98 4.87 7.83 8.79
C ARG A 98 3.55 8.03 8.04
N GLU A 99 3.47 7.57 6.80
CA GLU A 99 2.25 7.66 6.00
C GLU A 99 1.10 6.87 6.64
N VAL A 100 1.38 5.69 7.20
CA VAL A 100 0.39 4.89 7.93
C VAL A 100 -0.09 5.62 9.19
N GLU A 101 0.82 6.20 9.97
CA GLU A 101 0.45 6.98 11.16
C GLU A 101 -0.40 8.20 10.79
N GLU A 102 -0.07 8.88 9.68
CA GLU A 102 -0.84 10.00 9.14
C GLU A 102 -2.23 9.56 8.68
N ILE A 103 -2.35 8.43 7.97
CA ILE A 103 -3.63 7.85 7.56
C ILE A 103 -4.47 7.50 8.79
N ILE A 104 -3.90 6.86 9.80
CA ILE A 104 -4.63 6.46 11.02
C ILE A 104 -5.09 7.70 11.80
N SER A 105 -4.24 8.71 11.95
CA SER A 105 -4.59 9.94 12.67
C SER A 105 -5.65 10.75 11.93
N SER A 106 -5.55 10.86 10.60
CA SER A 106 -6.55 11.49 9.75
C SER A 106 -7.89 10.74 9.80
N ALA A 107 -7.87 9.41 9.72
CA ALA A 107 -9.07 8.58 9.81
C ALA A 107 -9.76 8.74 11.17
N ARG A 108 -9.00 8.77 12.28
CA ARG A 108 -9.56 9.04 13.62
C ARG A 108 -10.17 10.43 13.71
N ALA A 109 -9.46 11.46 13.24
CA ALA A 109 -9.97 12.83 13.25
C ALA A 109 -11.25 12.98 12.41
N SER A 110 -11.28 12.35 11.23
CA SER A 110 -12.47 12.32 10.38
C SER A 110 -13.62 11.56 11.04
N GLY A 111 -13.34 10.42 11.68
CA GLY A 111 -14.34 9.63 12.40
C GLY A 111 -14.96 10.39 13.57
N GLU A 112 -14.17 11.11 14.36
CA GLU A 112 -14.69 11.94 15.46
C GLU A 112 -15.52 13.12 14.95
N ARG A 113 -15.11 13.78 13.86
CA ARG A 113 -15.92 14.84 13.23
C ARG A 113 -17.24 14.31 12.69
N GLU A 114 -17.20 13.16 12.02
CA GLU A 114 -18.39 12.51 11.48
C GLU A 114 -19.37 12.10 12.59
N LYS A 115 -18.84 11.50 13.67
CA LYS A 115 -19.61 11.16 14.86
C LYS A 115 -20.26 12.39 15.49
N ALA A 116 -19.51 13.48 15.65
CA ALA A 116 -20.06 14.72 16.17
C ALA A 116 -21.18 15.27 15.27
N ARG A 117 -20.99 15.25 13.95
CA ARG A 117 -22.01 15.68 12.97
C ARG A 117 -23.27 14.82 13.06
N LEU A 118 -23.13 13.50 13.12
CA LEU A 118 -24.27 12.57 13.22
C LEU A 118 -25.05 12.77 14.53
N ILE A 119 -24.37 13.03 15.64
CA ILE A 119 -25.02 13.34 16.92
C ILE A 119 -25.79 14.66 16.83
N GLU A 120 -25.18 15.71 16.27
CA GLU A 120 -25.82 17.01 16.09
C GLU A 120 -27.05 16.92 15.18
N GLU A 121 -26.93 16.21 14.05
CA GLU A 121 -28.02 15.97 13.11
C GLU A 121 -29.14 15.13 13.75
N GLY A 122 -28.77 14.11 14.53
CA GLY A 122 -29.72 13.30 15.30
C GLY A 122 -30.52 14.13 16.31
N GLU A 123 -29.86 15.00 17.09
CA GLU A 123 -30.55 15.87 18.05
C GLU A 123 -31.44 16.91 17.33
N LYS A 124 -31.00 17.47 16.19
CA LYS A 124 -31.84 18.36 15.36
C LYS A 124 -33.07 17.64 14.83
N MET A 125 -32.90 16.41 14.32
CA MET A 125 -34.01 15.62 13.79
C MET A 125 -35.00 15.26 14.90
N LYS A 126 -34.50 14.85 16.06
CA LYS A 126 -35.32 14.59 17.25
C LYS A 126 -36.11 15.83 17.69
N ALA A 127 -35.48 16.99 17.77
CA ALA A 127 -36.15 18.24 18.11
C ALA A 127 -37.27 18.57 17.09
N LYS A 128 -36.99 18.41 15.79
CA LYS A 128 -37.96 18.62 14.72
C LYS A 128 -39.15 17.65 14.83
N ILE A 129 -38.90 16.38 15.09
CA ILE A 129 -39.96 15.37 15.28
C ILE A 129 -40.84 15.74 16.47
N LEU A 130 -40.25 16.16 17.60
CA LEU A 130 -40.99 16.57 18.79
C LEU A 130 -41.85 17.82 18.53
N GLU A 131 -41.32 18.80 17.82
CA GLU A 131 -42.06 20.02 17.44
C GLU A 131 -43.24 19.70 16.51
N GLN A 132 -43.00 18.86 15.50
CA GLN A 132 -44.06 18.38 14.60
C GLN A 132 -45.13 17.58 15.35
N ALA A 133 -44.72 16.68 16.25
CA ALA A 133 -45.64 15.91 17.07
C ALA A 133 -46.51 16.81 17.96
N LYS A 134 -45.91 17.83 18.61
CA LYS A 134 -46.68 18.80 19.40
C LYS A 134 -47.68 19.57 18.55
N THR A 135 -47.26 20.07 17.40
CA THR A 135 -48.12 20.82 16.47
C THR A 135 -49.30 19.95 16.00
N ASN A 136 -49.02 18.69 15.65
CA ASN A 136 -50.06 17.74 15.23
C ASN A 136 -51.02 17.41 16.37
N ILE A 137 -50.53 17.21 17.61
CA ILE A 137 -51.38 16.99 18.78
C ILE A 137 -52.28 18.20 19.02
N GLU A 138 -51.76 19.42 18.96
CA GLU A 138 -52.56 20.64 19.13
C GLU A 138 -53.65 20.75 18.06
N TYR A 139 -53.31 20.45 16.81
CA TYR A 139 -54.26 20.43 15.71
C TYR A 139 -55.36 19.37 15.90
N GLU A 140 -55.00 18.14 16.23
CA GLU A 140 -55.96 17.05 16.47
C GLU A 140 -56.84 17.32 17.70
N VAL A 141 -56.29 17.90 18.77
CA VAL A 141 -57.07 18.30 19.95
C VAL A 141 -58.08 19.39 19.59
N LYS A 142 -57.68 20.37 18.78
CA LYS A 142 -58.60 21.43 18.32
C LYS A 142 -59.70 20.83 17.46
N ARG A 143 -59.35 19.97 16.51
CA ARG A 143 -60.30 19.27 15.64
C ARG A 143 -61.28 18.42 16.46
N ALA A 144 -60.79 17.65 17.45
CA ALA A 144 -61.63 16.85 18.33
C ALA A 144 -62.61 17.72 19.13
N LYS A 145 -62.17 18.88 19.63
CA LYS A 145 -63.06 19.84 20.31
C LYS A 145 -64.15 20.38 19.39
N ASP A 146 -63.81 20.68 18.14
CA ASP A 146 -64.76 21.21 17.16
C ASP A 146 -65.79 20.14 16.76
N VAL A 147 -65.37 18.89 16.60
CA VAL A 147 -66.27 17.74 16.37
C VAL A 147 -67.24 17.55 17.55
N ILE A 148 -66.72 17.51 18.79
CA ILE A 148 -67.57 17.35 19.98
C ILE A 148 -68.57 18.50 20.12
N LYS A 149 -68.17 19.74 19.80
CA LYS A 149 -69.11 20.88 19.81
C LYS A 149 -70.20 20.72 18.76
N ALA A 150 -69.86 20.29 17.56
CA ALA A 150 -70.83 20.06 16.50
C ALA A 150 -71.84 18.99 16.89
N GLU A 151 -71.37 17.85 17.41
CA GLU A 151 -72.23 16.76 17.92
C GLU A 151 -73.13 17.23 19.08
N ALA A 152 -72.59 18.05 20.01
CA ALA A 152 -73.38 18.59 21.11
C ALA A 152 -74.47 19.57 20.65
N VAL A 153 -74.18 20.41 19.65
CA VAL A 153 -75.18 21.30 19.04
C VAL A 153 -76.26 20.49 18.33
N GLU A 154 -75.88 19.46 17.58
CA GLU A 154 -76.83 18.57 16.90
C GLU A 154 -77.74 17.85 17.89
N ALA A 155 -77.18 17.27 18.96
CA ALA A 155 -77.96 16.62 20.01
C ALA A 155 -78.89 17.61 20.74
N ALA A 156 -78.44 18.83 21.01
CA ALA A 156 -79.27 19.87 21.62
C ALA A 156 -80.42 20.30 20.69
N MET A 157 -80.16 20.43 19.38
CA MET A 157 -81.19 20.72 18.39
C MET A 157 -82.23 19.59 18.31
N GLN A 158 -81.80 18.33 18.30
CA GLN A 158 -82.70 17.17 18.29
C GLN A 158 -83.59 17.16 19.55
N MET A 159 -83.02 17.36 20.75
CA MET A 159 -83.80 17.45 21.99
C MET A 159 -84.77 18.64 22.00
N ALA A 160 -84.36 19.79 21.45
CA ALA A 160 -85.22 20.95 21.33
C ALA A 160 -86.38 20.68 20.35
N GLU A 161 -86.12 20.05 19.21
CA GLU A 161 -87.12 19.64 18.23
C GLU A 161 -88.14 18.67 18.83
N GLU A 162 -87.67 17.64 19.56
CA GLU A 162 -88.54 16.70 20.28
C GLU A 162 -89.42 17.40 21.31
N LYS A 163 -88.85 18.31 22.12
CA LYS A 163 -89.61 19.09 23.11
C LYS A 163 -90.63 20.02 22.46
N ILE A 164 -90.29 20.69 21.36
CA ILE A 164 -91.20 21.55 20.61
C ILE A 164 -92.36 20.73 20.05
N LYS A 165 -92.08 19.59 19.40
CA LYS A 165 -93.10 18.68 18.89
C LYS A 165 -94.02 18.18 20.01
N ALA A 166 -93.47 17.84 21.18
CA ALA A 166 -94.26 17.38 22.32
C ALA A 166 -95.15 18.47 22.96
N ARG A 167 -94.77 19.75 22.86
CA ARG A 167 -95.53 20.89 23.39
C ARG A 167 -96.44 21.58 22.36
N MET A 168 -96.43 21.14 21.11
CA MET A 168 -97.22 21.72 20.03
C MET A 168 -98.70 21.32 20.15
N THR A 169 -99.43 21.99 21.05
CA THR A 169 -100.90 21.88 21.16
C THR A 169 -101.58 22.94 20.29
N LYS A 170 -102.89 22.78 20.02
CA LYS A 170 -103.65 23.77 19.24
C LYS A 170 -103.63 25.16 19.88
N GLU A 171 -103.71 25.26 21.21
CA GLU A 171 -103.64 26.56 21.90
C GLU A 171 -102.26 27.22 21.75
N GLU A 172 -101.18 26.45 21.82
CA GLU A 172 -99.82 26.99 21.69
C GLU A 172 -99.54 27.48 20.25
N GLN A 173 -100.09 26.79 19.24
CA GLN A 173 -100.01 27.21 17.84
C GLN A 173 -100.75 28.52 17.58
N GLU A 174 -101.96 28.68 18.13
CA GLU A 174 -102.73 29.93 18.01
C GLU A 174 -102.02 31.10 18.72
N ARG A 175 -101.43 30.86 19.89
CA ARG A 175 -100.63 31.86 20.63
C ARG A 175 -99.41 32.32 19.83
N LEU A 176 -98.65 31.40 19.26
CA LEU A 176 -97.48 31.71 18.42
C LEU A 176 -97.86 32.48 17.14
N LEU A 177 -99.03 32.20 16.57
CA LEU A 177 -99.57 32.92 15.42
C LEU A 177 -99.90 34.37 15.78
N GLN A 178 -100.56 34.59 16.92
CA GLN A 178 -100.86 35.95 17.42
C GLN A 178 -99.58 36.73 17.75
N GLU A 179 -98.58 36.10 18.36
CA GLU A 179 -97.29 36.73 18.67
C GLU A 179 -96.48 37.07 17.40
N SER A 180 -96.49 36.18 16.40
CA SER A 180 -95.86 36.43 15.09
C SER A 180 -96.54 37.58 14.33
N LEU A 181 -97.87 37.67 14.39
CA LEU A 181 -98.64 38.78 13.83
C LEU A 181 -98.32 40.10 14.57
N ALA A 182 -98.22 40.08 15.90
CA ALA A 182 -97.84 41.26 16.69
C ALA A 182 -96.42 41.76 16.40
N LEU A 183 -95.45 40.84 16.19
CA LEU A 183 -94.07 41.20 15.81
C LEU A 183 -94.00 41.82 14.40
N LEU A 184 -94.88 41.42 13.50
CA LEU A 184 -94.99 42.00 12.15
C LEU A 184 -95.74 43.34 12.14
N GLU A 185 -96.71 43.53 13.03
CA GLU A 185 -97.41 44.81 13.20
C GLU A 185 -96.56 45.86 13.94
N GLY A 186 -95.68 45.45 14.87
CA GLY A 186 -94.75 46.34 15.59
C GLY A 186 -93.50 46.77 14.82
N LYS A 187 -93.32 46.30 13.57
CA LYS A 187 -92.17 46.61 12.71
C LYS A 187 -92.53 47.54 11.53
N LYS A 188 -93.55 48.40 11.71
CA LYS A 188 -93.83 49.55 10.84
C LYS A 188 -93.28 50.84 11.43
#